data_AF-L7EYN0-F1
#
_entry.id   AF-L7EYN0-F1
#
_cell.length_a   1.000
_cell.length_b   1.000
_cell.length_c   1.000
_cell.angle_alpha   90.00
_cell.angle_beta   90.00
_cell.angle_gamma   90.00
#
_symmetry.space_group_name_H-M   'P 1'
#
loop_
_entity.id
_entity.type
_entity.pdbx_description
1 polymer ?
#
loop_
_entity_poly.entity_id
_entity_poly.type
_entity_poly.pdbx_seq_one_letter_code
_entity_poly.pdbx_strand_id
1 'polypeptide(L)'
;MSTPTVRKAIVPARAAWSSVVRAGGTLTITDLHGNQAVDFLVYDAHDTAMRYSAPDTIHAQGGVFLTTGSVLMSNEHTPLMTVTADDV
;
A
#
# COMPACT_ATOMS: atom_id res chain seq x y z
N MET A 1 9.05 -19.04 -16.94
CA MET A 1 8.48 -17.97 -16.09
C MET A 1 7.39 -18.61 -15.24
N SER A 2 7.49 -18.54 -13.91
CA SER A 2 6.44 -19.10 -13.04
C SER A 2 5.19 -18.24 -13.08
N THR A 3 4.02 -18.86 -13.11
CA THR A 3 2.73 -18.15 -13.04
C THR A 3 2.62 -17.42 -11.70
N PRO A 4 2.28 -16.11 -11.67
CA PRO A 4 2.06 -15.40 -10.43
C PRO A 4 0.91 -16.04 -9.66
N THR A 5 1.13 -16.33 -8.37
CA THR A 5 0.06 -16.81 -7.49
C THR A 5 -0.79 -15.62 -7.06
N VAL A 6 -2.04 -15.58 -7.50
CA VAL A 6 -3.01 -14.53 -7.12
C VAL A 6 -3.84 -15.01 -5.93
N ARG A 7 -3.86 -14.22 -4.86
CA ARG A 7 -4.81 -14.38 -3.75
C ARG A 7 -5.85 -13.27 -3.85
N LYS A 8 -7.13 -13.64 -3.71
CA LYS A 8 -8.26 -12.70 -3.73
C LYS A 8 -9.03 -12.82 -2.41
N ALA A 9 -9.37 -11.67 -1.83
CA ALA A 9 -10.25 -11.58 -0.68
C ALA A 9 -11.24 -10.43 -0.91
N ILE A 10 -12.50 -10.63 -0.52
CA ILE A 10 -13.49 -9.55 -0.42
C ILE A 10 -13.54 -9.19 1.06
N VAL A 11 -13.23 -7.94 1.38
CA VAL A 11 -13.28 -7.42 2.75
C VAL A 11 -14.68 -6.86 2.99
N PRO A 12 -15.46 -7.39 3.96
CA PRO A 12 -16.78 -6.84 4.27
C PRO A 12 -16.69 -5.37 4.73
N ALA A 13 -17.78 -4.64 4.56
CA ALA A 13 -17.88 -3.28 5.09
C ALA A 13 -17.54 -3.26 6.59
N ARG A 14 -16.73 -2.28 7.01
CA ARG A 14 -16.29 -2.07 8.40
C ARG A 14 -15.42 -3.22 8.97
N ALA A 15 -14.88 -4.10 8.13
CA ALA A 15 -13.94 -5.14 8.53
C ALA A 15 -12.50 -4.78 8.16
N ALA A 16 -11.54 -5.39 8.85
CA ALA A 16 -10.11 -5.26 8.55
C ALA A 16 -9.59 -6.50 7.82
N TRP A 17 -8.49 -6.33 7.09
CA TRP A 17 -7.74 -7.41 6.46
C TRP A 17 -6.25 -7.11 6.54
N SER A 18 -5.43 -8.15 6.69
CA SER A 18 -3.97 -8.04 6.63
C SER A 18 -3.36 -9.25 5.94
N SER A 19 -2.23 -9.03 5.27
CA SER A 19 -1.41 -10.07 4.67
C SER A 19 0.02 -9.55 4.47
N VAL A 20 0.98 -10.46 4.38
CA VAL A 20 2.33 -10.14 3.93
C VAL A 20 2.36 -10.08 2.41
N VAL A 21 2.84 -8.97 1.86
CA VAL A 21 3.24 -8.84 0.45
C VAL A 21 4.75 -9.01 0.40
N ARG A 22 5.23 -10.03 -0.31
CA ARG A 22 6.68 -10.24 -0.46
C ARG A 22 7.25 -9.17 -1.39
N ALA A 23 8.54 -8.83 -1.22
CA ALA A 23 9.24 -7.93 -2.12
C ALA A 23 9.07 -8.38 -3.59
N GLY A 24 8.76 -7.43 -4.47
CA GLY A 24 8.41 -7.69 -5.87
C GLY A 24 6.97 -8.17 -6.12
N GLY A 25 6.18 -8.40 -5.06
CA GLY A 25 4.75 -8.66 -5.15
C GLY A 25 3.91 -7.39 -5.32
N THR A 26 2.67 -7.55 -5.79
CA THR A 26 1.73 -6.45 -6.01
C THR A 26 0.47 -6.66 -5.18
N LEU A 27 -0.01 -5.59 -4.55
CA LEU A 27 -1.33 -5.52 -3.91
C LEU A 27 -2.22 -4.60 -4.75
N THR A 28 -3.39 -5.09 -5.15
CA THR A 28 -4.42 -4.28 -5.79
C THR A 28 -5.57 -4.12 -4.81
N ILE A 29 -5.96 -2.89 -4.56
CA ILE A 29 -7.16 -2.54 -3.80
C ILE A 29 -8.20 -2.05 -4.80
N THR A 30 -9.37 -2.67 -4.81
CA THR A 30 -10.46 -2.33 -5.74
C THR A 30 -11.68 -1.92 -4.95
N ASP A 31 -12.17 -0.70 -5.18
CA ASP A 31 -13.50 -0.31 -4.71
C ASP A 31 -14.56 -1.00 -5.57
N LEU A 32 -15.25 -1.99 -4.98
CA LEU A 32 -16.24 -2.80 -5.68
C LEU A 32 -17.57 -2.06 -5.91
N HIS A 33 -17.81 -0.97 -5.20
CA HIS A 33 -19.11 -0.29 -5.17
C HIS A 33 -19.03 1.22 -5.44
N GLY A 34 -17.83 1.78 -5.61
CA GLY A 34 -17.58 3.09 -6.22
C GLY A 34 -17.67 4.30 -5.27
N ASN A 35 -17.69 4.10 -3.95
CA ASN A 35 -17.66 5.20 -2.99
C ASN A 35 -17.07 4.82 -1.62
N GLN A 36 -16.24 3.77 -1.57
CA GLN A 36 -15.67 3.24 -0.34
C GLN A 36 -14.21 3.71 -0.19
N ALA A 37 -13.98 4.59 0.79
CA ALA A 37 -12.62 4.88 1.26
C ALA A 37 -12.10 3.72 2.14
N VAL A 38 -10.78 3.51 2.11
CA VAL A 38 -10.07 2.57 2.97
C VAL A 38 -8.97 3.29 3.74
N ASP A 39 -8.79 2.91 5.00
CA ASP A 39 -7.58 3.25 5.74
C ASP A 39 -6.48 2.26 5.36
N PHE A 40 -5.27 2.77 5.10
CA PHE A 40 -4.14 1.97 4.64
C PHE A 40 -2.95 2.07 5.59
N LEU A 41 -2.41 0.91 5.98
CA LEU A 41 -1.19 0.78 6.77
C LEU A 41 -0.28 -0.25 6.10
N VAL A 42 1.01 0.04 6.04
CA VAL A 42 2.04 -0.91 5.60
C VAL A 42 3.24 -0.84 6.53
N TYR A 43 3.87 -1.99 6.76
CA TYR A 43 4.99 -2.19 7.64
C TYR A 43 6.05 -3.03 6.94
N ASP A 44 7.30 -2.91 7.36
CA ASP A 44 8.26 -3.97 7.06
C ASP A 44 7.80 -5.27 7.76
N ALA A 45 7.75 -6.36 7.00
CA ALA A 45 7.21 -7.64 7.48
C ALA A 45 8.13 -8.36 8.48
N HIS A 46 9.41 -7.96 8.54
CA HIS A 46 10.42 -8.47 9.45
C HIS A 46 10.64 -7.57 10.68
N ASP A 47 10.28 -6.28 10.58
CA ASP A 47 10.30 -5.34 11.70
C ASP A 47 9.17 -4.31 11.60
N THR A 48 8.10 -4.51 12.37
CA THR A 48 6.93 -3.62 12.37
C THR A 48 7.16 -2.26 13.04
N ALA A 49 8.33 -2.00 13.64
CA ALA A 49 8.69 -0.66 14.07
C ALA A 49 8.88 0.27 12.86
N MET A 50 9.35 -0.27 11.73
CA MET A 50 9.38 0.38 10.43
C MET A 50 8.00 0.33 9.78
N ARG A 51 7.31 1.46 9.79
CA ARG A 51 5.93 1.60 9.31
C ARG A 51 5.79 2.79 8.40
N TYR A 52 4.79 2.73 7.52
CA TYR A 52 4.42 3.84 6.66
C TYR A 52 4.29 5.15 7.43
N SER A 53 4.92 6.18 6.88
CA SER A 53 4.86 7.54 7.38
C SER A 53 4.35 8.45 6.27
N ALA A 54 3.12 8.91 6.41
CA ALA A 54 2.55 9.91 5.51
C ALA A 54 3.37 11.22 5.53
N PRO A 55 3.81 11.76 6.69
CA PRO A 55 4.66 12.95 6.71
C PRO A 55 5.97 12.80 5.93
N ASP A 56 6.68 11.68 6.10
CA ASP A 56 7.96 11.45 5.39
C ASP A 56 7.73 11.23 3.89
N THR A 57 6.61 10.60 3.53
CA THR A 57 6.18 10.44 2.13
C THR A 57 5.88 11.78 1.48
N ILE A 58 5.11 12.65 2.16
CA ILE A 58 4.76 14.01 1.71
C ILE A 58 6.02 14.85 1.56
N HIS A 59 6.93 14.78 2.53
CA HIS A 59 8.20 15.50 2.49
C HIS A 59 9.05 15.06 1.29
N ALA A 60 9.19 13.74 1.08
CA ALA A 60 9.99 13.20 -0.02
C ALA A 60 9.43 13.52 -1.41
N GLN A 61 8.10 13.55 -1.57
CA GLN A 61 7.46 13.78 -2.88
C GLN A 61 7.04 15.24 -3.13
N GLY A 62 7.01 16.10 -2.11
CA GLY A 62 6.61 17.50 -2.23
C GLY A 62 5.10 17.72 -2.47
N GLY A 63 4.25 16.76 -2.12
CA GLY A 63 2.81 16.79 -2.39
C GLY A 63 2.03 15.95 -1.37
N VAL A 64 0.74 16.26 -1.21
CA VAL A 64 -0.14 15.57 -0.25
C VAL A 64 -0.91 14.39 -0.84
N PHE A 65 -1.00 14.31 -2.16
CA PHE A 65 -1.74 13.28 -2.86
C PHE A 65 -0.80 12.20 -3.37
N LEU A 66 -1.14 10.95 -3.07
CA LEU A 66 -0.51 9.79 -3.68
C LEU A 66 -1.04 9.63 -5.10
N THR A 67 -0.16 9.25 -6.03
CA THR A 67 -0.52 8.90 -7.40
C THR A 67 0.50 7.90 -7.95
N THR A 68 0.35 7.49 -9.20
CA THR A 68 1.33 6.62 -9.86
C THR A 68 2.74 7.21 -9.76
N GLY A 69 3.67 6.40 -9.26
CA GLY A 69 5.06 6.81 -9.00
C GLY A 69 5.33 7.26 -7.56
N SER A 70 4.31 7.53 -6.75
CA SER A 70 4.50 7.83 -5.32
C SER A 70 5.17 6.66 -4.61
N VAL A 71 6.26 6.95 -3.89
CA VAL A 71 6.96 5.99 -3.04
C VAL A 71 6.48 6.17 -1.62
N LEU A 72 5.91 5.13 -1.02
CA LEU A 72 5.46 5.12 0.37
C LEU A 72 6.68 4.90 1.28
N MET A 73 7.03 5.94 2.03
CA MET A 73 8.20 5.95 2.90
C MET A 73 7.86 5.43 4.29
N SER A 74 8.80 4.76 4.94
CA SER A 74 8.74 4.45 6.36
C SER A 74 9.14 5.65 7.23
N ASN A 75 8.91 5.56 8.54
CA ASN A 75 9.43 6.50 9.53
C ASN A 75 10.97 6.56 9.62
N GLU A 76 11.68 5.61 9.01
CA GLU A 76 13.15 5.61 8.91
C GLU A 76 13.63 6.07 7.52
N HIS A 77 12.74 6.69 6.72
CA HIS A 77 13.03 7.17 5.37
C HIS A 77 13.50 6.08 4.39
N THR A 78 13.04 4.85 4.59
CA THR A 78 13.26 3.72 3.67
C THR A 78 11.99 3.44 2.85
N PRO A 79 12.10 3.10 1.54
CA PRO A 79 10.93 2.76 0.73
C PRO A 79 10.27 1.45 1.19
N LEU A 80 8.94 1.47 1.34
CA LEU A 80 8.14 0.27 1.63
C LEU A 80 7.42 -0.26 0.39
N MET A 81 6.72 0.61 -0.34
CA MET A 81 5.99 0.28 -1.56
C MET A 81 6.00 1.44 -2.55
N THR A 82 5.72 1.17 -3.81
CA THR A 82 5.49 2.19 -4.84
C THR A 82 4.07 2.03 -5.40
N VAL A 83 3.34 3.12 -5.54
CA VAL A 83 2.07 3.14 -6.25
C VAL A 83 2.35 2.98 -7.73
N THR A 84 1.98 1.84 -8.31
CA THR A 84 2.30 1.52 -9.72
C THR A 84 1.17 1.83 -10.69
N ALA A 85 -0.05 1.97 -10.20
CA ALA A 85 -1.24 2.33 -10.96
C ALA A 85 -2.25 2.98 -10.02
N ASP A 86 -3.03 3.91 -10.57
CA ASP A 86 -4.09 4.64 -9.91
C ASP A 86 -5.15 4.99 -10.98
N ASP A 87 -6.38 4.52 -10.79
CA ASP A 87 -7.46 4.61 -11.78
C ASP A 87 -8.58 5.58 -11.35
N VAL A 88 -8.24 6.58 -10.53
CA VAL A 88 -9.16 7.64 -10.04
C VAL A 88 -9.34 8.75 -11.08
#